data_AF-A0A7G4RE81-F1
#
_entry.id   AF-A0A7G4RE81-F1
#
_cell.length_a   1.000
_cell.length_b   1.000
_cell.length_c   1.000
_cell.angle_alpha   90.00
_cell.angle_beta   90.00
_cell.angle_gamma   90.00
#
_symmetry.space_group_name_H-M   'P 1'
#
loop_
_entity.id
_entity.type
_entity.pdbx_description
1 polymer ?
#
loop_
_entity_poly.entity_id
_entity_poly.type
_entity_poly.pdbx_seq_one_letter_code
_entity_poly.pdbx_strand_id
1 'polypeptide(L)'
;MSMSKTVISKEQPKANPSPEENLTIELQERIIDNPAKGNCGYYAFAIGLINIIQQEGNGITFEKWVKLDPSIRDYYNAIFKFDLDKPDNKLLDVLQRALRLLTYNLQIKELRWACIHAEKNDEYKALVAISTYRKFAEMYHGTHLDPRFNQFLSSTPIKKALAKINESTIVAEHEALVLVPLFISLIYGEEVAPETITSETEPKLNSPIIQALQNITEDSVWATHLELDYLANAFEVNLHTLENGRQRYDYQDMPNRHTLTLNNQNNTHWTTKVTMIKSSKPSTQAKDSLGSTSFGLSSKKINALDLGAHPKKHTERETDFMTLEGLEEDWQKKKADDQEKTLPLRMNVVKKHNKKPNKSQQFSAQHNLFSQPEAIPLELKTSKAEQKELVQLVRIVNRSVLDYCSYSDGIVFSLFHRHGSSGRRRARKFNGEFCKFDYEFSKAGGEFFSEMSLAQAKTMLIHYLSDSKNGRTHPHSFRTMLLHELLTNLLNYKITLKEVSKNYSNLLAAFQEFLIPDVGYQYN
;
A
#
# COMPACT_ATOMS: atom_id res chain seq x y z
N MET A 1 11.97 31.31 -7.39
CA MET A 1 11.92 30.40 -6.23
C MET A 1 13.29 30.38 -5.61
N SER A 2 13.37 30.62 -4.30
CA SER A 2 14.60 30.82 -3.53
C SER A 2 15.30 29.48 -3.32
N MET A 3 16.58 29.37 -3.66
CA MET A 3 17.42 28.23 -3.33
C MET A 3 17.86 28.32 -1.87
N SER A 4 17.59 27.28 -1.08
CA SER A 4 18.08 27.17 0.29
C SER A 4 19.43 26.45 0.29
N LYS A 5 20.52 27.19 0.58
CA LYS A 5 21.83 26.62 0.89
C LYS A 5 21.88 26.29 2.38
N THR A 6 22.05 25.02 2.73
CA THR A 6 22.40 24.60 4.09
C THR A 6 23.89 24.26 4.11
N VAL A 7 24.68 25.08 4.79
CA VAL A 7 26.11 24.83 5.02
C VAL A 7 26.24 24.24 6.43
N ILE A 8 26.72 23.01 6.55
CA ILE A 8 27.05 22.38 7.83
C ILE A 8 28.55 22.58 8.05
N SER A 9 28.93 23.53 8.90
CA SER A 9 30.32 23.66 9.36
C SER A 9 30.55 22.74 10.55
N LYS A 10 31.52 21.82 10.44
CA LYS A 10 32.15 21.16 11.59
C LYS A 10 33.24 22.07 12.12
N GLU A 11 33.20 22.40 13.41
CA GLU A 11 34.34 22.98 14.11
C GLU A 11 35.48 21.94 14.21
N GLN A 12 36.68 22.33 13.78
CA GLN A 12 37.93 21.60 14.01
C GLN A 12 38.81 22.38 15.00
N PRO A 13 39.51 21.71 15.93
CA PRO A 13 40.73 22.23 16.53
C PRO A 13 41.93 21.99 15.60
N LYS A 14 42.81 22.99 15.55
CA LYS A 14 44.00 23.14 14.70
C LYS A 14 44.95 21.93 14.71
N ALA A 15 45.17 21.34 13.55
CA ALA A 15 46.47 20.84 13.07
C ALA A 15 46.38 20.70 11.54
N ASN A 16 47.40 21.17 10.81
CA ASN A 16 47.46 21.16 9.34
C ASN A 16 47.04 19.81 8.71
N PRO A 17 46.11 19.82 7.74
CA PRO A 17 46.04 18.76 6.74
C PRO A 17 46.30 19.31 5.33
N SER A 18 46.77 18.39 4.47
CA SER A 18 46.89 18.53 3.02
C SER A 18 45.60 19.04 2.37
N PRO A 19 45.60 19.49 1.09
CA PRO A 19 44.37 19.97 0.46
C PRO A 19 43.39 18.80 0.29
N GLU A 20 42.52 18.61 1.29
CA GLU A 20 41.32 17.80 1.16
C GLU A 20 40.46 18.48 0.09
N GLU A 21 40.33 17.80 -1.05
CA GLU A 21 39.33 18.13 -2.06
C GLU A 21 37.97 18.09 -1.37
N ASN A 22 37.46 19.26 -0.99
CA ASN A 22 36.11 19.44 -0.49
C ASN A 22 35.13 19.09 -1.62
N LEU A 23 34.81 17.80 -1.75
CA LEU A 23 33.76 17.28 -2.61
C LEU A 23 32.44 17.86 -2.11
N THR A 24 32.00 18.92 -2.77
CA THR A 24 30.68 19.50 -2.53
C THR A 24 29.66 18.58 -3.20
N ILE A 25 29.02 17.76 -2.38
CA ILE A 25 27.91 16.87 -2.78
C ILE A 25 26.67 17.75 -2.96
N GLU A 26 26.29 18.01 -4.22
CA GLU A 26 25.04 18.70 -4.54
C GLU A 26 23.94 17.64 -4.78
N LEU A 27 22.88 17.67 -3.97
CA LEU A 27 21.70 16.84 -4.17
C LEU A 27 20.80 17.52 -5.19
N GLN A 28 20.56 16.86 -6.32
CA GLN A 28 19.66 17.34 -7.35
C GLN A 28 18.40 16.48 -7.37
N GLU A 29 17.25 17.12 -7.18
CA GLU A 29 15.95 16.50 -7.43
C GLU A 29 15.60 16.58 -8.92
N ARG A 30 15.09 15.48 -9.48
CA ARG A 30 14.66 15.41 -10.88
C ARG A 30 13.38 14.60 -11.02
N ILE A 31 12.55 14.99 -11.97
CA ILE A 31 11.40 14.20 -12.42
C ILE A 31 11.85 13.35 -13.61
N ILE A 32 11.67 12.05 -13.49
CA ILE A 32 11.93 11.05 -14.53
C ILE A 32 10.59 10.69 -15.17
N ASP A 33 10.53 10.90 -16.47
CA ASP A 33 9.39 10.53 -17.31
C ASP A 33 9.52 9.08 -17.79
N ASN A 34 8.44 8.52 -18.32
CA ASN A 34 8.39 7.15 -18.83
C ASN A 34 7.59 7.07 -20.15
N PRO A 35 7.66 5.95 -20.88
CA PRO A 35 7.09 5.83 -22.23
C PRO A 35 5.57 6.01 -22.36
N ALA A 36 4.83 6.16 -21.25
CA ALA A 36 3.42 6.52 -21.18
C ALA A 36 2.52 5.82 -22.23
N LYS A 37 1.97 4.66 -21.88
CA LYS A 37 1.02 3.90 -22.72
C LYS A 37 -0.07 3.23 -21.86
N GLY A 38 -0.64 3.98 -20.92
CA GLY A 38 -1.52 3.42 -19.87
C GLY A 38 -0.81 2.59 -18.78
N ASN A 39 0.48 2.30 -18.95
CA ASN A 39 1.35 1.61 -17.99
C ASN A 39 2.08 2.56 -17.01
N CYS A 40 1.84 3.87 -17.10
CA CYS A 40 2.68 4.89 -16.48
C CYS A 40 2.84 4.75 -14.97
N GLY A 41 1.78 4.34 -14.24
CA GLY A 41 1.88 4.13 -12.79
C GLY A 41 2.86 3.03 -12.41
N TYR A 42 2.80 1.88 -13.10
CA TYR A 42 3.72 0.76 -12.86
C TYR A 42 5.14 1.05 -13.34
N TYR A 43 5.31 1.76 -14.47
CA TYR A 43 6.62 2.24 -14.89
C TYR A 43 7.22 3.20 -13.86
N ALA A 44 6.45 4.17 -13.38
CA ALA A 44 6.92 5.14 -12.41
C ALA A 44 7.32 4.46 -11.08
N PHE A 45 6.52 3.49 -10.63
CA PHE A 45 6.88 2.68 -9.46
C PHE A 45 8.16 1.86 -9.70
N ALA A 46 8.29 1.19 -10.85
CA ALA A 46 9.49 0.43 -11.21
C ALA A 46 10.74 1.32 -11.25
N ILE A 47 10.68 2.51 -11.85
CA ILE A 47 11.78 3.49 -11.86
C ILE A 47 12.14 3.91 -10.43
N GLY A 48 11.14 4.08 -9.56
CA GLY A 48 11.37 4.37 -8.14
C GLY A 48 12.13 3.26 -7.43
N LEU A 49 11.72 2.00 -7.64
CA LEU A 49 12.43 0.83 -7.09
C LEU A 49 13.84 0.69 -7.67
N ILE A 50 14.03 0.92 -8.98
CA ILE A 50 15.35 0.92 -9.61
C ILE A 50 16.26 1.93 -8.92
N ASN A 51 15.80 3.17 -8.73
CA ASN A 51 16.57 4.20 -8.05
C ASN A 51 16.94 3.79 -6.62
N ILE A 52 16.02 3.17 -5.87
CA ILE A 52 16.30 2.64 -4.53
C ILE A 52 17.38 1.56 -4.58
N ILE A 53 17.24 0.56 -5.47
CA ILE A 53 18.19 -0.54 -5.63
C ILE A 53 19.60 -0.02 -6.00
N GLN A 54 19.67 0.98 -6.88
CA GLN A 54 20.94 1.62 -7.26
C GLN A 54 21.57 2.37 -6.09
N GLN A 55 20.78 3.05 -5.25
CA GLN A 55 21.25 3.77 -4.07
C GLN A 55 21.70 2.84 -2.95
N GLU A 56 21.03 1.71 -2.76
CA GLU A 56 21.35 0.71 -1.74
C GLU A 56 22.74 0.10 -1.94
N GLY A 57 23.12 -0.15 -3.21
CA GLY A 57 24.40 -0.79 -3.58
C GLY A 57 24.53 -2.27 -3.15
N ASN A 58 23.74 -2.73 -2.19
CA ASN A 58 23.71 -4.08 -1.65
C ASN A 58 22.54 -4.94 -2.18
N GLY A 59 21.58 -4.34 -2.88
CA GLY A 59 20.46 -5.03 -3.53
C GLY A 59 19.38 -5.58 -2.59
N ILE A 60 19.24 -5.07 -1.36
CA ILE A 60 18.22 -5.54 -0.40
C ILE A 60 16.79 -5.46 -0.99
N THR A 61 16.45 -4.34 -1.63
CA THR A 61 15.14 -4.17 -2.28
C THR A 61 14.98 -5.11 -3.47
N PHE A 62 16.06 -5.41 -4.20
CA PHE A 62 16.02 -6.38 -5.29
C PHE A 62 15.75 -7.81 -4.79
N GLU A 63 16.45 -8.25 -3.74
CA GLU A 63 16.22 -9.55 -3.13
C GLU A 63 14.78 -9.69 -2.61
N LYS A 64 14.21 -8.60 -2.08
CA LYS A 64 12.79 -8.56 -1.71
C LYS A 64 11.90 -8.73 -2.95
N TRP A 65 12.21 -8.07 -4.05
CA TRP A 65 11.48 -8.26 -5.31
C TRP A 65 11.54 -9.71 -5.78
N VAL A 66 12.70 -10.33 -5.81
CA VAL A 66 12.88 -11.75 -6.23
C VAL A 66 12.09 -12.72 -5.34
N LYS A 67 11.95 -12.42 -4.04
CA LYS A 67 11.11 -13.22 -3.13
C LYS A 67 9.62 -13.07 -3.44
N LEU A 68 9.19 -11.88 -3.86
CA LEU A 68 7.80 -11.60 -4.23
C LEU A 68 7.45 -12.16 -5.61
N ASP A 69 8.39 -12.10 -6.54
CA ASP A 69 8.27 -12.67 -7.89
C ASP A 69 9.66 -13.18 -8.36
N PRO A 70 9.87 -14.51 -8.44
CA PRO A 70 11.16 -15.05 -8.87
C PRO A 70 11.54 -14.75 -10.33
N SER A 71 10.59 -14.32 -11.17
CA SER A 71 10.83 -14.10 -12.61
C SER A 71 11.79 -12.94 -12.89
N ILE A 72 11.98 -12.01 -11.94
CA ILE A 72 12.90 -10.88 -12.08
C ILE A 72 14.35 -11.20 -11.67
N ARG A 73 14.66 -12.41 -11.20
CA ARG A 73 15.99 -12.79 -10.70
C ARG A 73 17.13 -12.46 -11.66
N ASP A 74 16.92 -12.69 -12.96
CA ASP A 74 17.97 -12.54 -13.96
C ASP A 74 18.18 -11.08 -14.42
N TYR A 75 17.37 -10.14 -13.91
CA TYR A 75 17.40 -8.74 -14.32
C TYR A 75 18.22 -7.82 -13.41
N TYR A 76 18.88 -8.35 -12.37
CA TYR A 76 19.66 -7.54 -11.42
C TYR A 76 20.67 -6.60 -12.12
N ASN A 77 21.47 -7.15 -13.03
CA ASN A 77 22.49 -6.38 -13.75
C ASN A 77 21.88 -5.28 -14.64
N ALA A 78 20.72 -5.55 -15.25
CA ALA A 78 20.02 -4.58 -16.08
C ALA A 78 19.41 -3.45 -15.23
N ILE A 79 18.83 -3.79 -14.08
CA ILE A 79 18.31 -2.83 -13.09
C ILE A 79 19.45 -1.96 -12.53
N PHE A 80 20.56 -2.57 -12.11
CA PHE A 80 21.66 -1.85 -11.50
C PHE A 80 22.31 -0.86 -12.48
N LYS A 81 22.43 -1.24 -13.76
CA LYS A 81 23.00 -0.40 -14.83
C LYS A 81 21.97 0.48 -15.53
N PHE A 82 20.74 0.55 -15.03
CA PHE A 82 19.67 1.29 -15.68
C PHE A 82 20.01 2.79 -15.76
N ASP A 83 19.90 3.35 -16.96
CA ASP A 83 20.14 4.77 -17.21
C ASP A 83 18.82 5.55 -17.10
N LEU A 84 18.68 6.37 -16.06
CA LEU A 84 17.51 7.23 -15.86
C LEU A 84 17.36 8.32 -16.92
N ASP A 85 18.44 8.69 -17.62
CA ASP A 85 18.41 9.61 -18.76
C ASP A 85 17.97 8.95 -20.06
N LYS A 86 18.24 7.65 -20.20
CA LYS A 86 17.89 6.85 -21.37
C LYS A 86 17.26 5.52 -20.94
N PRO A 87 15.99 5.56 -20.46
CA PRO A 87 15.31 4.39 -19.94
C PRO A 87 15.30 3.23 -20.94
N ASP A 88 15.69 2.03 -20.49
CA ASP A 88 15.47 0.80 -21.27
C ASP A 88 14.00 0.41 -21.17
N ASN A 89 13.23 0.77 -22.20
CA ASN A 89 11.80 0.50 -22.26
C ASN A 89 11.47 -1.00 -22.23
N LYS A 90 12.35 -1.87 -22.75
CA LYS A 90 12.12 -3.32 -22.71
C LYS A 90 12.24 -3.85 -21.30
N LEU A 91 13.22 -3.36 -20.53
CA LEU A 91 13.33 -3.69 -19.12
C LEU A 91 12.08 -3.19 -18.37
N LEU A 92 11.69 -1.93 -18.58
CA LEU A 92 10.50 -1.37 -17.94
C LEU A 92 9.22 -2.17 -18.26
N ASP A 93 9.08 -2.69 -19.48
CA ASP A 93 7.97 -3.57 -19.88
C ASP A 93 7.95 -4.89 -19.10
N VAL A 94 9.11 -5.49 -18.83
CA VAL A 94 9.19 -6.67 -17.98
C VAL A 94 8.81 -6.34 -16.55
N LEU A 95 9.42 -5.28 -15.98
CA LEU A 95 9.23 -4.90 -14.59
C LEU A 95 7.79 -4.50 -14.29
N GLN A 96 7.13 -3.75 -15.19
CA GLN A 96 5.74 -3.35 -14.98
C GLN A 96 4.79 -4.56 -14.97
N ARG A 97 5.01 -5.56 -15.83
CA ARG A 97 4.18 -6.79 -15.85
C ARG A 97 4.35 -7.60 -14.56
N ALA A 98 5.59 -7.70 -14.08
CA ALA A 98 5.88 -8.32 -12.78
C ALA A 98 5.14 -7.61 -11.64
N LEU A 99 5.18 -6.27 -11.60
CA LEU A 99 4.46 -5.48 -10.59
C LEU A 99 2.94 -5.64 -10.70
N ARG A 100 2.37 -5.67 -11.91
CA ARG A 100 0.93 -5.92 -12.12
C ARG A 100 0.49 -7.27 -11.58
N LEU A 101 1.24 -8.33 -11.92
CA LEU A 101 0.96 -9.68 -11.44
C LEU A 101 1.06 -9.76 -9.91
N LEU A 102 2.07 -9.09 -9.33
CA LEU A 102 2.22 -8.98 -7.89
C LEU A 102 1.01 -8.26 -7.26
N THR A 103 0.57 -7.12 -7.81
CA THR A 103 -0.62 -6.39 -7.32
C THR A 103 -1.86 -7.27 -7.37
N TYR A 104 -2.10 -7.98 -8.48
CA TYR A 104 -3.21 -8.93 -8.61
C TYR A 104 -3.16 -9.98 -7.50
N ASN A 105 -2.02 -10.65 -7.31
CA ASN A 105 -1.86 -11.69 -6.30
C ASN A 105 -2.08 -11.15 -4.87
N LEU A 106 -1.63 -9.93 -4.58
CA LEU A 106 -1.87 -9.26 -3.29
C LEU A 106 -3.36 -8.99 -3.06
N GLN A 107 -4.08 -8.49 -4.08
CA GLN A 107 -5.52 -8.26 -4.00
C GLN A 107 -6.30 -9.57 -3.81
N ILE A 108 -5.93 -10.63 -4.52
CA ILE A 108 -6.55 -11.96 -4.35
C ILE A 108 -6.30 -12.49 -2.94
N LYS A 109 -5.08 -12.35 -2.41
CA LYS A 109 -4.74 -12.78 -1.05
C LYS A 109 -5.54 -12.03 0.00
N GLU A 110 -5.66 -10.70 -0.13
CA GLU A 110 -6.46 -9.89 0.78
C GLU A 110 -7.94 -10.25 0.68
N LEU A 111 -8.47 -10.43 -0.53
CA LEU A 111 -9.85 -10.85 -0.77
C LEU A 111 -10.15 -12.19 -0.09
N ARG A 112 -9.30 -13.21 -0.29
CA ARG A 112 -9.45 -14.52 0.35
C ARG A 112 -9.43 -14.40 1.86
N TRP A 113 -8.47 -13.64 2.41
CA TRP A 113 -8.40 -13.41 3.84
C TRP A 113 -9.70 -12.77 4.36
N ALA A 114 -10.20 -11.75 3.69
CA ALA A 114 -11.42 -11.05 4.10
C ALA A 114 -12.66 -11.95 4.02
N CYS A 115 -12.79 -12.78 2.97
CA CYS A 115 -13.88 -13.75 2.84
C CYS A 115 -13.89 -14.79 3.97
N ILE A 116 -12.72 -15.28 4.41
CA ILE A 116 -12.60 -16.25 5.52
C ILE A 116 -13.05 -15.64 6.86
N HIS A 117 -12.85 -14.33 7.03
CA HIS A 117 -13.17 -13.62 8.28
C HIS A 117 -14.47 -12.81 8.16
N ALA A 118 -15.30 -13.11 7.15
CA ALA A 118 -16.54 -12.41 6.91
C ALA A 118 -17.64 -12.96 7.84
N GLU A 119 -17.84 -12.32 9.00
CA GLU A 119 -18.87 -12.73 9.95
C GLU A 119 -20.13 -11.89 9.83
N LYS A 120 -21.29 -12.53 9.66
CA LYS A 120 -22.57 -11.80 9.60
C LYS A 120 -22.85 -10.97 10.86
N ASN A 121 -22.43 -11.46 12.03
CA ASN A 121 -22.66 -10.82 13.32
C ASN A 121 -21.92 -9.49 13.49
N ASP A 122 -20.85 -9.28 12.74
CA ASP A 122 -20.10 -8.02 12.75
C ASP A 122 -20.37 -7.15 11.53
N GLU A 123 -21.40 -7.52 10.74
CA GLU A 123 -21.75 -6.90 9.45
C GLU A 123 -20.64 -7.03 8.40
N TYR A 124 -19.92 -8.16 8.45
CA TYR A 124 -18.88 -8.53 7.51
C TYR A 124 -17.73 -7.52 7.44
N LYS A 125 -17.32 -6.96 8.58
CA LYS A 125 -16.34 -5.86 8.66
C LYS A 125 -15.04 -6.13 7.90
N ALA A 126 -14.53 -7.37 7.98
CA ALA A 126 -13.32 -7.76 7.27
C ALA A 126 -13.43 -7.54 5.75
N LEU A 127 -14.60 -7.86 5.16
CA LEU A 127 -14.88 -7.60 3.74
C LEU A 127 -15.16 -6.13 3.45
N VAL A 128 -15.96 -5.46 4.28
CA VAL A 128 -16.29 -4.05 4.08
C VAL A 128 -15.03 -3.16 4.13
N ALA A 129 -14.00 -3.59 4.86
CA ALA A 129 -12.74 -2.87 4.99
C ALA A 129 -11.83 -2.96 3.75
N ILE A 130 -12.00 -3.93 2.85
CA ILE A 130 -11.11 -4.11 1.70
C ILE A 130 -11.55 -3.30 0.49
N SER A 131 -10.57 -2.82 -0.27
CA SER A 131 -10.79 -1.95 -1.42
C SER A 131 -11.59 -2.62 -2.55
N THR A 132 -11.37 -3.92 -2.76
CA THR A 132 -12.08 -4.75 -3.74
C THR A 132 -13.59 -4.75 -3.48
N TYR A 133 -14.01 -4.99 -2.24
CA TYR A 133 -15.44 -4.95 -1.91
C TYR A 133 -16.00 -3.53 -2.04
N ARG A 134 -15.25 -2.50 -1.61
CA ARG A 134 -15.70 -1.11 -1.74
C ARG A 134 -15.98 -0.73 -3.20
N LYS A 135 -15.08 -1.08 -4.12
CA LYS A 135 -15.29 -0.88 -5.57
C LYS A 135 -16.53 -1.62 -6.08
N PHE A 136 -16.81 -2.83 -5.58
CA PHE A 136 -18.04 -3.54 -5.93
C PHE A 136 -19.29 -2.82 -5.39
N ALA A 137 -19.28 -2.42 -4.11
CA ALA A 137 -20.40 -1.73 -3.47
C ALA A 137 -20.69 -0.37 -4.11
N GLU A 138 -19.66 0.35 -4.56
CA GLU A 138 -19.80 1.60 -5.31
C GLU A 138 -20.69 1.46 -6.56
N MET A 139 -20.64 0.30 -7.24
CA MET A 139 -21.51 0.04 -8.41
C MET A 139 -22.99 -0.03 -8.05
N TYR A 140 -23.31 -0.46 -6.83
CA TYR A 140 -24.68 -0.49 -6.33
C TYR A 140 -25.21 0.92 -6.07
N HIS A 141 -24.39 1.80 -5.48
CA HIS A 141 -24.80 3.15 -5.12
C HIS A 141 -24.98 4.09 -6.33
N GLY A 142 -24.76 3.62 -7.56
CA GLY A 142 -25.06 4.38 -8.78
C GLY A 142 -24.30 5.71 -8.90
N THR A 143 -23.17 5.83 -8.22
CA THR A 143 -22.33 7.03 -8.32
C THR A 143 -21.77 7.16 -9.75
N HIS A 144 -21.45 8.38 -10.20
CA HIS A 144 -20.75 8.59 -11.48
C HIS A 144 -19.35 7.99 -11.39
N LEU A 145 -19.28 6.68 -11.62
CA LEU A 145 -18.05 5.91 -11.57
C LEU A 145 -17.36 5.98 -12.91
N ASP A 146 -16.09 6.32 -12.86
CA ASP A 146 -15.24 6.34 -14.04
C ASP A 146 -14.67 4.91 -14.26
N PRO A 147 -14.93 4.30 -15.43
CA PRO A 147 -14.49 2.93 -15.75
C PRO A 147 -12.97 2.76 -15.70
N ARG A 148 -12.19 3.84 -15.71
CA ARG A 148 -10.73 3.81 -15.56
C ARG A 148 -10.29 3.47 -14.13
N PHE A 149 -11.15 3.66 -13.13
CA PHE A 149 -10.79 3.49 -11.71
C PHE A 149 -11.52 2.33 -11.02
N ASN A 150 -12.56 1.77 -11.66
CA ASN A 150 -13.32 0.65 -11.14
C ASN A 150 -13.45 -0.46 -12.19
N GLN A 151 -12.64 -1.52 -12.03
CA GLN A 151 -12.55 -2.64 -12.96
C GLN A 151 -13.84 -3.46 -13.10
N PHE A 152 -14.79 -3.35 -12.16
CA PHE A 152 -16.03 -4.10 -12.20
C PHE A 152 -17.07 -3.49 -13.16
N LEU A 153 -16.90 -2.23 -13.55
CA LEU A 153 -17.82 -1.51 -14.44
C LEU A 153 -17.94 -2.13 -15.84
N SER A 154 -16.96 -2.91 -16.30
CA SER A 154 -17.06 -3.63 -17.58
C SER A 154 -17.75 -4.99 -17.46
N SER A 155 -17.96 -5.50 -16.25
CA SER A 155 -18.45 -6.85 -16.01
C SER A 155 -19.99 -6.92 -16.09
N THR A 156 -20.50 -7.45 -17.20
CA THR A 156 -21.94 -7.69 -17.40
C THR A 156 -22.54 -8.62 -16.34
N PRO A 157 -21.90 -9.73 -15.93
CA PRO A 157 -22.44 -10.59 -14.86
C PRO A 157 -22.63 -9.85 -13.54
N ILE A 158 -21.67 -9.00 -13.15
CA ILE A 158 -21.77 -8.19 -11.91
C ILE A 158 -22.95 -7.23 -11.99
N LYS A 159 -23.09 -6.49 -13.11
CA LYS A 159 -24.23 -5.57 -13.30
C LYS A 159 -25.57 -6.27 -13.21
N LYS A 160 -25.70 -7.44 -13.88
CA LYS A 160 -26.93 -8.25 -13.83
C LYS A 160 -27.24 -8.75 -12.43
N ALA A 161 -26.22 -9.08 -11.64
CA ALA A 161 -26.38 -9.53 -10.27
C ALA A 161 -26.88 -8.38 -9.37
N LEU A 162 -26.28 -7.19 -9.48
CA LEU A 162 -26.70 -6.00 -8.74
C LEU A 162 -28.12 -5.55 -9.10
N ALA A 163 -28.50 -5.60 -10.37
CA ALA A 163 -29.85 -5.24 -10.84
C ALA A 163 -30.97 -6.14 -10.30
N LYS A 164 -30.64 -7.31 -9.73
CA LYS A 164 -31.61 -8.22 -9.10
C LYS A 164 -31.87 -7.90 -7.63
N ILE A 165 -31.10 -6.99 -7.03
CA ILE A 165 -31.31 -6.61 -5.63
C ILE A 165 -32.68 -5.96 -5.49
N ASN A 166 -33.50 -6.48 -4.57
CA ASN A 166 -34.74 -5.83 -4.21
C ASN A 166 -34.44 -4.70 -3.22
N GLU A 167 -34.57 -3.44 -3.66
CA GLU A 167 -34.32 -2.25 -2.83
C GLU A 167 -35.12 -2.25 -1.53
N SER A 168 -36.30 -2.89 -1.49
CA SER A 168 -37.12 -2.97 -0.27
C SER A 168 -36.49 -3.83 0.84
N THR A 169 -35.45 -4.62 0.52
CA THR A 169 -34.72 -5.46 1.48
C THR A 169 -33.50 -4.77 2.07
N ILE A 170 -33.18 -3.57 1.57
CA ILE A 170 -31.99 -2.82 1.96
C ILE A 170 -32.35 -1.91 3.11
N VAL A 171 -31.60 -2.04 4.20
CA VAL A 171 -31.65 -1.11 5.33
C VAL A 171 -30.46 -0.16 5.17
N ALA A 172 -30.75 1.15 5.19
CA ALA A 172 -29.71 2.17 5.11
C ALA A 172 -28.65 1.97 6.20
N GLU A 173 -27.39 2.19 5.87
CA GLU A 173 -26.21 1.95 6.73
C GLU A 173 -25.91 0.47 7.03
N HIS A 174 -26.74 -0.45 6.54
CA HIS A 174 -26.59 -1.90 6.70
C HIS A 174 -26.65 -2.63 5.34
N GLU A 175 -26.31 -1.93 4.25
CA GLU A 175 -26.33 -2.46 2.88
C GLU A 175 -25.43 -3.70 2.73
N ALA A 176 -24.36 -3.78 3.54
CA ALA A 176 -23.45 -4.91 3.57
C ALA A 176 -24.14 -6.25 3.87
N LEU A 177 -25.26 -6.24 4.62
CA LEU A 177 -26.03 -7.47 4.92
C LEU A 177 -26.66 -8.10 3.67
N VAL A 178 -26.81 -7.34 2.58
CA VAL A 178 -27.33 -7.81 1.30
C VAL A 178 -26.22 -7.91 0.25
N LEU A 179 -25.35 -6.90 0.20
CA LEU A 179 -24.29 -6.82 -0.81
C LEU A 179 -23.18 -7.86 -0.61
N VAL A 180 -22.81 -8.19 0.64
CA VAL A 180 -21.74 -9.17 0.90
C VAL A 180 -22.13 -10.59 0.46
N PRO A 181 -23.31 -11.13 0.83
CA PRO A 181 -23.73 -12.43 0.32
C PRO A 181 -23.73 -12.50 -1.22
N LEU A 182 -24.19 -11.44 -1.89
CA LEU A 182 -24.14 -11.35 -3.35
C LEU A 182 -22.71 -11.35 -3.87
N PHE A 183 -21.83 -10.53 -3.29
CA PHE A 183 -20.42 -10.46 -3.66
C PHE A 183 -19.71 -11.82 -3.50
N ILE A 184 -19.94 -12.50 -2.38
CA ILE A 184 -19.43 -13.85 -2.11
C ILE A 184 -19.96 -14.86 -3.13
N SER A 185 -21.25 -14.79 -3.47
CA SER A 185 -21.84 -15.70 -4.47
C SER A 185 -21.20 -15.53 -5.85
N LEU A 186 -20.78 -14.31 -6.20
CA LEU A 186 -20.05 -14.03 -7.44
C LEU A 186 -18.62 -14.57 -7.40
N ILE A 187 -18.05 -14.85 -6.23
CA ILE A 187 -16.70 -15.41 -6.06
C ILE A 187 -16.73 -16.94 -6.00
N TYR A 188 -17.60 -17.49 -5.16
CA TYR A 188 -17.59 -18.91 -4.79
C TYR A 188 -18.79 -19.69 -5.35
N GLY A 189 -19.85 -19.01 -5.80
CA GLY A 189 -21.11 -19.62 -6.23
C GLY A 189 -22.27 -19.33 -5.29
N GLU A 190 -23.50 -19.41 -5.82
CA GLU A 190 -24.74 -19.23 -5.05
C GLU A 190 -24.93 -20.30 -3.96
N GLU A 191 -24.28 -21.46 -4.13
CA GLU A 191 -24.34 -22.58 -3.20
C GLU A 191 -23.43 -22.43 -1.96
N VAL A 192 -22.51 -21.45 -1.96
CA VAL A 192 -21.54 -21.27 -0.88
C VAL A 192 -22.03 -20.20 0.08
N ALA A 193 -22.37 -20.61 1.30
CA ALA A 193 -22.72 -19.67 2.36
C ALA A 193 -21.45 -18.98 2.89
N PRO A 194 -21.48 -17.66 3.16
CA PRO A 194 -20.34 -16.91 3.69
C PRO A 194 -19.65 -17.58 4.89
N GLU A 195 -20.44 -18.13 5.81
CA GLU A 195 -19.97 -18.71 7.07
C GLU A 195 -19.24 -20.06 6.88
N THR A 196 -19.29 -20.64 5.67
CA THR A 196 -18.65 -21.91 5.34
C THR A 196 -17.28 -21.76 4.68
N ILE A 197 -16.87 -20.52 4.37
CA ILE A 197 -15.61 -20.24 3.68
C ILE A 197 -14.44 -20.42 4.65
N THR A 198 -13.50 -21.27 4.25
CA THR A 198 -12.27 -21.56 5.00
C THR A 198 -11.04 -21.30 4.13
N SER A 199 -9.84 -21.46 4.70
CA SER A 199 -8.57 -21.37 3.94
C SER A 199 -8.54 -22.30 2.73
N GLU A 200 -9.19 -23.46 2.83
CA GLU A 200 -9.25 -24.50 1.79
C GLU A 200 -10.34 -24.24 0.74
N THR A 201 -11.21 -23.25 0.96
CA THR A 201 -12.26 -22.89 0.00
C THR A 201 -11.67 -22.01 -1.09
N GLU A 202 -11.47 -22.58 -2.27
CA GLU A 202 -10.88 -21.87 -3.41
C GLU A 202 -11.94 -21.07 -4.18
N PRO A 203 -11.65 -19.81 -4.56
CA PRO A 203 -12.50 -19.04 -5.47
C PRO A 203 -12.73 -19.76 -6.80
N LYS A 204 -13.90 -19.57 -7.42
CA LYS A 204 -14.14 -20.10 -8.77
C LYS A 204 -13.25 -19.36 -9.77
N LEU A 205 -12.51 -20.11 -10.59
CA LEU A 205 -11.63 -19.53 -11.62
C LEU A 205 -12.40 -18.68 -12.65
N ASN A 206 -13.65 -19.03 -12.91
CA ASN A 206 -14.55 -18.28 -13.79
C ASN A 206 -15.44 -17.27 -13.02
N SER A 207 -15.09 -16.94 -11.79
CA SER A 207 -15.77 -15.90 -11.02
C SER A 207 -15.70 -14.55 -11.75
N PRO A 208 -16.83 -13.84 -11.91
CA PRO A 208 -16.83 -12.48 -12.45
C PRO A 208 -15.97 -11.49 -11.64
N ILE A 209 -15.85 -11.68 -10.32
CA ILE A 209 -15.00 -10.84 -9.46
C ILE A 209 -13.53 -11.09 -9.76
N ILE A 210 -13.13 -12.37 -9.80
CA ILE A 210 -11.73 -12.78 -10.03
C ILE A 210 -11.30 -12.36 -11.43
N GLN A 211 -12.14 -12.58 -12.45
CA GLN A 211 -11.87 -12.16 -13.83
C GLN A 211 -11.72 -10.64 -13.94
N ALA A 212 -12.60 -9.86 -13.31
CA ALA A 212 -12.49 -8.41 -13.34
C ALA A 212 -11.23 -7.90 -12.61
N LEU A 213 -10.81 -8.53 -11.51
CA LEU A 213 -9.54 -8.22 -10.85
C LEU A 213 -8.34 -8.55 -11.76
N GLN A 214 -8.41 -9.63 -12.53
CA GLN A 214 -7.34 -10.05 -13.43
C GLN A 214 -7.05 -9.01 -14.52
N ASN A 215 -8.01 -8.15 -14.89
CA ASN A 215 -7.81 -7.07 -15.86
C ASN A 215 -6.61 -6.18 -15.53
N ILE A 216 -6.24 -6.04 -14.25
CA ILE A 216 -5.07 -5.25 -13.83
C ILE A 216 -3.74 -5.79 -14.41
N THR A 217 -3.71 -7.07 -14.80
CA THR A 217 -2.56 -7.73 -15.42
C THR A 217 -2.41 -7.43 -16.89
N GLU A 218 -3.43 -6.84 -17.53
CA GLU A 218 -3.39 -6.43 -18.92
C GLU A 218 -2.54 -5.16 -19.10
N ASP A 219 -1.85 -5.08 -20.24
CA ASP A 219 -1.13 -3.88 -20.60
C ASP A 219 -2.10 -2.71 -20.80
N SER A 220 -1.63 -1.50 -20.48
CA SER A 220 -2.34 -0.23 -20.63
C SER A 220 -3.49 0.03 -19.66
N VAL A 221 -3.79 -0.89 -18.73
CA VAL A 221 -4.73 -0.62 -17.62
C VAL A 221 -4.08 0.29 -16.59
N TRP A 222 -4.74 1.40 -16.25
CA TRP A 222 -4.15 2.43 -15.38
C TRP A 222 -3.99 1.92 -13.94
N ALA A 223 -2.83 2.18 -13.34
CA ALA A 223 -2.68 2.04 -11.90
C ALA A 223 -3.30 3.25 -11.19
N THR A 224 -4.09 3.00 -10.15
CA THR A 224 -4.56 4.06 -9.25
C THR A 224 -3.65 4.13 -8.01
N HIS A 225 -3.90 5.09 -7.14
CA HIS A 225 -3.17 5.21 -5.86
C HIS A 225 -3.25 3.91 -5.05
N LEU A 226 -4.39 3.22 -5.09
CA LEU A 226 -4.61 1.97 -4.37
C LEU A 226 -3.63 0.87 -4.79
N GLU A 227 -3.46 0.66 -6.09
CA GLU A 227 -2.53 -0.35 -6.61
C GLU A 227 -1.09 -0.04 -6.21
N LEU A 228 -0.72 1.25 -6.19
CA LEU A 228 0.60 1.71 -5.78
C LEU A 228 0.81 1.52 -4.27
N ASP A 229 -0.23 1.70 -3.44
CA ASP A 229 -0.19 1.42 -2.00
C ASP A 229 0.05 -0.08 -1.70
N TYR A 230 -0.59 -0.99 -2.44
CA TYR A 230 -0.32 -2.43 -2.29
C TYR A 230 1.16 -2.74 -2.55
N LEU A 231 1.73 -2.16 -3.61
CA LEU A 231 3.15 -2.34 -3.94
C LEU A 231 4.03 -1.71 -2.86
N ALA A 232 3.76 -0.48 -2.43
CA ALA A 232 4.54 0.19 -1.40
C ALA A 232 4.60 -0.61 -0.09
N ASN A 233 3.47 -1.20 0.31
CA ASN A 233 3.40 -2.08 1.47
C ASN A 233 4.19 -3.38 1.27
N ALA A 234 4.10 -4.01 0.10
CA ALA A 234 4.82 -5.25 -0.20
C ALA A 234 6.35 -5.06 -0.25
N PHE A 235 6.81 -3.93 -0.79
CA PHE A 235 8.21 -3.57 -0.83
C PHE A 235 8.73 -2.94 0.47
N GLU A 236 7.82 -2.57 1.38
CA GLU A 236 8.10 -1.83 2.61
C GLU A 236 8.89 -0.54 2.31
N VAL A 237 8.35 0.26 1.39
CA VAL A 237 8.84 1.61 1.05
C VAL A 237 7.83 2.66 1.50
N ASN A 238 8.29 3.87 1.81
CA ASN A 238 7.40 5.01 2.01
C ASN A 238 6.96 5.53 0.63
N LEU A 239 5.66 5.57 0.36
CA LEU A 239 5.14 6.12 -0.88
C LEU A 239 4.71 7.57 -0.68
N HIS A 240 5.35 8.49 -1.39
CA HIS A 240 4.93 9.88 -1.49
C HIS A 240 4.25 10.11 -2.84
N THR A 241 3.03 10.64 -2.83
CA THR A 241 2.33 11.02 -4.06
C THR A 241 2.16 12.54 -4.13
N LEU A 242 2.62 13.11 -5.25
CA LEU A 242 2.46 14.51 -5.61
C LEU A 242 1.33 14.64 -6.62
N GLU A 243 0.56 15.72 -6.55
CA GLU A 243 -0.37 16.13 -7.60
C GLU A 243 0.20 17.34 -8.33
N ASN A 244 0.51 17.21 -9.62
CA ASN A 244 1.08 18.27 -10.43
C ASN A 244 2.32 18.92 -9.78
N GLY A 245 3.20 18.07 -9.23
CA GLY A 245 4.43 18.47 -8.54
C GLY A 245 4.21 19.02 -7.13
N ARG A 246 2.97 19.02 -6.61
CA ARG A 246 2.64 19.57 -5.30
C ARG A 246 2.23 18.47 -4.32
N GLN A 247 2.81 18.51 -3.14
CA GLN A 247 2.37 17.70 -2.02
C GLN A 247 0.99 18.20 -1.54
N ARG A 248 0.01 17.31 -1.49
CA ARG A 248 -1.35 17.62 -0.99
C ARG A 248 -1.55 17.29 0.48
N TYR A 249 -0.79 16.32 0.98
CA TYR A 249 -0.94 15.76 2.31
C TYR A 249 0.42 15.63 2.97
N ASP A 250 0.49 15.85 4.28
CA ASP A 250 1.71 15.59 5.05
C ASP A 250 2.03 14.09 5.01
N TYR A 251 3.28 13.76 4.69
CA TYR A 251 3.75 12.38 4.69
C TYR A 251 4.17 11.97 6.11
N GLN A 252 3.89 10.72 6.46
CA GLN A 252 4.32 10.11 7.71
C GLN A 252 5.20 8.93 7.39
N ASP A 253 6.49 9.20 7.28
CA ASP A 253 7.44 8.20 6.85
C ASP A 253 7.75 7.24 7.99
N MET A 254 7.65 5.96 7.67
CA MET A 254 8.25 4.93 8.52
C MET A 254 9.77 5.09 8.39
N PRO A 255 10.48 5.26 9.51
CA PRO A 255 11.92 5.40 9.47
C PRO A 255 12.55 4.07 9.01
N ASN A 256 13.77 4.12 8.46
CA ASN A 256 14.47 2.99 7.80
C ASN A 256 13.82 2.44 6.53
N ARG A 257 12.73 3.02 6.04
CA ARG A 257 12.21 2.70 4.71
C ARG A 257 12.71 3.71 3.71
N HIS A 258 13.10 3.21 2.53
CA HIS A 258 13.36 4.09 1.41
C HIS A 258 12.07 4.82 1.01
N THR A 259 12.21 6.08 0.62
CA THR A 259 11.09 6.88 0.13
C THR A 259 11.07 6.86 -1.39
N LEU A 260 9.92 6.47 -1.93
CA LEU A 260 9.61 6.47 -3.35
C LEU A 260 8.59 7.60 -3.58
N THR A 261 8.96 8.58 -4.41
CA THR A 261 8.08 9.71 -4.71
C THR A 261 7.55 9.64 -6.14
N LEU A 262 6.23 9.56 -6.29
CA LEU A 262 5.53 9.59 -7.56
C LEU A 262 4.78 10.90 -7.74
N ASN A 263 4.69 11.37 -8.96
CA ASN A 263 3.98 12.58 -9.32
C ASN A 263 2.87 12.25 -10.33
N ASN A 264 1.63 12.39 -9.87
CA ASN A 264 0.42 12.30 -10.67
C ASN A 264 0.22 13.63 -11.42
N GLN A 265 0.39 13.61 -12.73
CA GLN A 265 0.20 14.75 -13.61
C GLN A 265 -1.21 14.70 -14.21
N ASN A 266 -2.01 15.70 -13.86
CA ASN A 266 -3.35 15.94 -14.37
C ASN A 266 -4.28 14.71 -14.32
N ASN A 267 -4.10 13.80 -13.35
CA ASN A 267 -4.85 12.55 -13.21
C ASN A 267 -4.83 11.65 -14.47
N THR A 268 -3.76 11.74 -15.27
CA THR A 268 -3.63 11.02 -16.55
C THR A 268 -2.27 10.38 -16.73
N HIS A 269 -1.24 10.87 -16.03
CA HIS A 269 0.12 10.37 -16.16
C HIS A 269 0.83 10.30 -14.81
N TRP A 270 1.70 9.31 -14.66
CA TRP A 270 2.51 9.12 -13.46
C TRP A 270 3.98 9.25 -13.83
N THR A 271 4.73 10.00 -13.05
CA THR A 271 6.19 10.20 -13.19
C THR A 271 6.88 9.95 -11.86
N THR A 272 8.20 9.74 -11.87
CA THR A 272 8.96 9.45 -10.65
C THR A 272 9.82 10.65 -10.29
N LYS A 273 9.79 11.11 -9.04
CA LYS A 273 10.75 12.09 -8.53
C LYS A 273 11.89 11.35 -7.85
N VAL A 274 13.12 11.56 -8.34
CA VAL A 274 14.34 10.95 -7.81
C VAL A 274 15.28 12.02 -7.27
N THR A 275 16.05 11.67 -6.25
CA THR A 275 17.12 12.51 -5.70
C THR A 275 18.46 11.87 -6.07
N MET A 276 19.29 12.62 -6.80
CA MET A 276 20.60 12.14 -7.26
C MET A 276 21.73 13.00 -6.67
N ILE A 277 22.86 12.35 -6.40
CA ILE A 277 24.10 13.03 -6.00
C ILE A 277 24.84 13.46 -7.26
N LYS A 278 25.05 14.76 -7.43
CA LYS A 278 25.93 15.29 -8.47
C LYS A 278 27.32 15.50 -7.88
N SER A 279 28.31 14.75 -8.37
CA SER A 279 29.71 15.06 -8.10
C SER A 279 30.12 16.22 -9.01
N SER A 280 30.24 17.41 -8.43
CA SER A 280 30.91 18.51 -9.11
C SER A 280 32.41 18.24 -9.05
N LYS A 281 33.02 17.81 -10.17
CA LYS A 281 34.48 17.89 -10.29
C LYS A 281 34.84 19.38 -10.28
N PRO A 282 35.77 19.85 -9.41
CA PRO A 282 36.23 21.22 -9.46
C PRO A 282 36.85 21.44 -10.84
N SER A 283 36.26 22.35 -11.62
CA SER A 283 36.88 22.80 -12.87
C SER A 283 38.17 23.51 -12.48
N THR A 284 39.30 22.92 -12.83
CA THR A 284 40.61 23.58 -12.76
C THR A 284 40.58 24.75 -13.75
N GLN A 285 40.16 25.93 -13.29
CA GLN A 285 40.35 27.16 -14.04
C GLN A 285 41.83 27.52 -13.97
N ALA A 286 42.54 27.20 -15.05
CA ALA A 286 43.85 27.73 -15.35
C ALA A 286 43.76 29.27 -15.31
N LYS A 287 44.49 29.87 -14.37
CA LYS A 287 44.98 31.24 -14.51
C LYS A 287 45.95 31.21 -15.68
N ASP A 288 45.63 31.93 -16.74
CA ASP A 288 46.61 32.72 -17.46
C ASP A 288 45.91 33.94 -18.06
N SER A 289 46.43 35.10 -17.66
CA SER A 289 46.00 36.42 -18.08
C SER A 289 47.02 37.01 -19.05
N LEU A 290 46.55 37.49 -20.20
CA LEU A 290 46.88 38.74 -20.92
C LEU A 290 46.97 38.53 -22.44
N GLY A 291 46.16 39.30 -23.20
CA GLY A 291 46.43 39.54 -24.63
C GLY A 291 45.25 39.87 -25.55
N SER A 292 44.64 41.06 -25.36
CA SER A 292 43.97 41.93 -26.35
C SER A 292 42.92 41.40 -27.37
N THR A 293 41.73 42.04 -27.26
CA THR A 293 40.88 42.64 -28.32
C THR A 293 40.26 41.77 -29.41
N SER A 294 38.92 41.67 -29.40
CA SER A 294 38.04 42.11 -30.50
C SER A 294 36.55 41.97 -30.12
N PHE A 295 35.76 42.93 -30.61
CA PHE A 295 34.35 43.20 -30.32
C PHE A 295 33.38 42.16 -30.90
N GLY A 296 32.23 41.97 -30.23
CA GLY A 296 31.09 41.21 -30.77
C GLY A 296 29.91 41.05 -29.81
N LEU A 297 29.33 42.17 -29.35
CA LEU A 297 28.10 42.22 -28.56
C LEU A 297 26.87 41.92 -29.42
N SER A 298 26.01 40.99 -28.97
CA SER A 298 24.58 40.98 -29.29
C SER A 298 23.81 40.20 -28.22
N SER A 299 23.42 40.91 -27.17
CA SER A 299 22.35 40.53 -26.24
C SER A 299 21.04 41.16 -26.74
N LYS A 300 19.96 40.37 -26.84
CA LYS A 300 18.59 40.90 -26.95
C LYS A 300 17.74 40.40 -25.78
N LYS A 301 17.34 41.37 -24.95
CA LYS A 301 16.30 41.32 -23.93
C LYS A 301 14.94 41.65 -24.57
N ILE A 302 13.90 40.96 -24.08
CA ILE A 302 12.52 41.40 -23.75
C ILE A 302 11.66 42.02 -24.87
N ASN A 303 10.43 41.49 -25.00
CA ASN A 303 9.22 42.33 -25.07
C ASN A 303 8.08 41.67 -24.28
N ALA A 304 7.61 42.39 -23.26
CA ALA A 304 6.28 42.30 -22.70
C ALA A 304 5.41 43.34 -23.41
N LEU A 305 4.14 43.05 -23.65
CA LEU A 305 3.14 44.03 -24.05
C LEU A 305 1.83 43.72 -23.32
N ASP A 306 1.25 44.80 -22.82
CA ASP A 306 0.28 44.89 -21.75
C ASP A 306 -1.10 45.33 -22.29
N LEU A 307 -2.13 44.93 -21.56
CA LEU A 307 -3.49 45.48 -21.39
C LEU A 307 -4.33 46.00 -22.59
N GLY A 308 -5.54 45.44 -22.66
CA GLY A 308 -6.76 46.12 -23.13
C GLY A 308 -8.00 45.46 -22.53
N ALA A 309 -8.72 46.16 -21.65
CA ALA A 309 -9.87 45.68 -20.89
C ALA A 309 -11.22 46.16 -21.45
N HIS A 310 -12.20 45.23 -21.47
CA HIS A 310 -13.68 45.37 -21.25
C HIS A 310 -14.55 46.22 -22.23
N PRO A 311 -15.88 45.97 -22.38
CA PRO A 311 -16.83 45.50 -21.35
C PRO A 311 -17.95 44.50 -21.76
N LYS A 312 -18.71 44.13 -20.73
CA LYS A 312 -19.87 43.21 -20.62
C LYS A 312 -21.05 43.51 -21.58
N LYS A 313 -21.79 42.46 -21.97
CA LYS A 313 -23.27 42.46 -22.04
C LYS A 313 -23.84 41.04 -21.87
N HIS A 314 -24.86 40.95 -21.02
CA HIS A 314 -25.81 39.84 -20.84
C HIS A 314 -26.63 39.60 -22.12
N THR A 315 -26.96 38.33 -22.42
CA THR A 315 -28.35 37.87 -22.69
C THR A 315 -28.46 36.35 -22.43
N GLU A 316 -29.65 35.95 -22.00
CA GLU A 316 -30.10 34.60 -21.59
C GLU A 316 -30.47 33.67 -22.76
N ARG A 317 -30.60 32.36 -22.43
CA ARG A 317 -31.28 31.24 -23.13
C ARG A 317 -30.66 30.84 -24.48
N GLU A 318 -30.56 29.56 -24.85
CA GLU A 318 -31.53 28.48 -24.70
C GLU A 318 -30.83 27.11 -24.85
N THR A 319 -31.47 26.10 -24.29
CA THR A 319 -31.19 24.67 -24.38
C THR A 319 -31.11 24.17 -25.83
N ASP A 320 -30.16 23.28 -26.12
CA ASP A 320 -30.47 22.06 -26.90
C ASP A 320 -29.39 20.99 -26.75
N PHE A 321 -29.85 19.82 -26.32
CA PHE A 321 -29.13 18.56 -26.27
C PHE A 321 -29.00 18.01 -27.69
N MET A 322 -27.78 17.76 -28.15
CA MET A 322 -27.56 16.89 -29.31
C MET A 322 -27.39 15.44 -28.85
N THR A 323 -28.46 14.68 -29.05
CA THR A 323 -28.53 13.22 -28.98
C THR A 323 -27.67 12.62 -30.09
N LEU A 324 -26.81 11.66 -29.75
CA LEU A 324 -26.08 10.84 -30.72
C LEU A 324 -26.46 9.37 -30.46
N GLU A 325 -27.58 8.97 -31.06
CA GLU A 325 -27.96 7.58 -31.25
C GLU A 325 -27.75 7.19 -32.72
N GLY A 326 -27.21 5.99 -32.93
CA GLY A 326 -27.51 5.17 -34.11
C GLY A 326 -26.54 5.25 -35.28
N LEU A 327 -25.63 4.28 -35.36
CA LEU A 327 -25.19 3.68 -36.63
C LEU A 327 -24.47 2.36 -36.36
N GLU A 328 -25.22 1.26 -36.30
CA GLU A 328 -24.73 -0.07 -36.67
C GLU A 328 -25.92 -1.02 -36.88
N GLU A 329 -26.52 -0.96 -38.07
CA GLU A 329 -27.12 -2.11 -38.73
C GLU A 329 -26.76 -1.99 -40.22
N ASP A 330 -26.03 -2.98 -40.74
CA ASP A 330 -26.60 -4.04 -41.60
C ASP A 330 -25.55 -4.57 -42.61
N TRP A 331 -25.75 -5.84 -43.03
CA TRP A 331 -25.09 -6.61 -44.12
C TRP A 331 -23.84 -7.44 -43.74
N GLN A 332 -23.79 -8.78 -43.86
CA GLN A 332 -24.62 -9.73 -44.63
C GLN A 332 -24.72 -11.14 -44.01
N LYS A 333 -25.87 -11.76 -44.26
CA LYS A 333 -26.17 -13.21 -44.22
C LYS A 333 -25.81 -13.91 -45.55
N LYS A 334 -25.66 -15.25 -45.43
CA LYS A 334 -25.71 -16.38 -46.41
C LYS A 334 -24.32 -17.00 -46.68
N LYS A 335 -24.11 -18.31 -46.55
CA LYS A 335 -24.98 -19.47 -46.84
C LYS A 335 -24.76 -20.66 -45.87
N ALA A 336 -25.81 -21.48 -45.75
CA ALA A 336 -25.86 -22.90 -45.35
C ALA A 336 -25.10 -23.78 -46.38
N ASP A 337 -24.80 -25.07 -46.24
CA ASP A 337 -25.14 -26.20 -45.37
C ASP A 337 -23.93 -27.17 -45.52
N ASP A 338 -23.58 -27.96 -44.51
CA ASP A 338 -23.46 -29.42 -44.66
C ASP A 338 -23.08 -30.11 -43.34
N GLN A 339 -23.79 -31.20 -43.09
CA GLN A 339 -23.59 -32.12 -41.97
C GLN A 339 -22.31 -32.93 -42.15
N GLU A 340 -21.52 -33.10 -41.09
CA GLU A 340 -20.92 -34.42 -40.84
C GLU A 340 -20.66 -34.66 -39.35
N LYS A 341 -21.25 -35.75 -38.87
CA LYS A 341 -21.05 -36.33 -37.55
C LYS A 341 -19.60 -36.81 -37.43
N THR A 342 -18.85 -36.29 -36.46
CA THR A 342 -17.70 -37.03 -35.93
C THR A 342 -17.52 -36.76 -34.43
N LEU A 343 -17.86 -37.77 -33.62
CA LEU A 343 -17.37 -37.96 -32.26
C LEU A 343 -15.86 -38.22 -32.30
N PRO A 344 -15.09 -37.75 -31.30
CA PRO A 344 -13.88 -38.45 -30.90
C PRO A 344 -13.98 -38.95 -29.45
N LEU A 345 -13.93 -40.28 -29.37
CA LEU A 345 -13.20 -41.12 -28.41
C LEU A 345 -12.99 -40.60 -26.97
N ARG A 346 -13.75 -41.24 -26.07
CA ARG A 346 -13.29 -41.59 -24.72
C ARG A 346 -11.95 -42.34 -24.78
N MET A 347 -10.93 -41.85 -24.08
CA MET A 347 -9.84 -42.69 -23.62
C MET A 347 -10.04 -43.05 -22.14
N ASN A 348 -10.31 -44.34 -21.92
CA ASN A 348 -10.30 -44.99 -20.62
C ASN A 348 -8.84 -45.10 -20.14
N VAL A 349 -8.52 -44.50 -18.99
CA VAL A 349 -7.32 -44.87 -18.23
C VAL A 349 -7.72 -45.87 -17.16
N VAL A 350 -7.20 -47.08 -17.33
CA VAL A 350 -7.39 -48.27 -16.51
C VAL A 350 -6.78 -48.05 -15.11
N LYS A 351 -7.62 -48.15 -14.08
CA LYS A 351 -7.19 -48.44 -12.71
C LYS A 351 -6.70 -49.89 -12.62
N LYS A 352 -5.50 -50.11 -12.11
CA LYS A 352 -5.12 -51.38 -11.49
C LYS A 352 -4.63 -51.14 -10.06
N HIS A 353 -5.42 -51.64 -9.12
CA HIS A 353 -5.07 -51.88 -7.72
C HIS A 353 -4.31 -53.21 -7.56
N ASN A 354 -3.67 -53.33 -6.38
CA ASN A 354 -3.12 -54.51 -5.68
C ASN A 354 -1.59 -54.45 -5.57
N LYS A 355 -0.92 -54.68 -4.42
CA LYS A 355 -1.31 -55.21 -3.10
C LYS A 355 -0.14 -54.91 -2.11
N LYS A 356 -0.45 -54.64 -0.84
CA LYS A 356 0.43 -54.66 0.37
C LYS A 356 0.84 -56.13 0.74
N PRO A 357 1.48 -56.49 1.89
CA PRO A 357 2.12 -55.75 3.02
C PRO A 357 3.49 -56.35 3.54
N ASN A 358 3.99 -55.79 4.66
CA ASN A 358 4.94 -56.33 5.67
C ASN A 358 6.44 -56.29 5.33
N LYS A 359 7.39 -56.01 6.25
CA LYS A 359 7.50 -56.26 7.70
C LYS A 359 8.51 -55.29 8.34
N SER A 360 8.36 -55.11 9.65
CA SER A 360 9.29 -54.56 10.63
C SER A 360 10.69 -55.17 10.65
N GLN A 361 11.72 -54.36 10.95
CA GLN A 361 12.88 -54.81 11.75
C GLN A 361 13.61 -53.64 12.41
N GLN A 362 13.74 -53.74 13.74
CA GLN A 362 14.61 -52.97 14.62
C GLN A 362 16.09 -53.31 14.36
N PHE A 363 16.98 -52.34 14.52
CA PHE A 363 18.32 -52.54 15.06
C PHE A 363 18.72 -51.34 15.95
N SER A 364 19.04 -51.67 17.21
CA SER A 364 19.90 -50.94 18.15
C SER A 364 21.35 -50.88 17.62
N ALA A 365 22.33 -50.10 18.07
CA ALA A 365 22.56 -49.37 19.32
C ALA A 365 23.63 -48.28 19.11
N GLN A 366 23.56 -47.25 19.95
CA GLN A 366 24.65 -46.53 20.65
C GLN A 366 25.99 -46.25 19.93
N HIS A 367 26.29 -44.95 19.79
CA HIS A 367 27.48 -44.37 20.43
C HIS A 367 27.16 -42.94 20.90
N ASN A 368 27.16 -42.76 22.22
CA ASN A 368 27.21 -41.45 22.87
C ASN A 368 28.63 -40.90 22.78
N LEU A 369 28.77 -39.63 22.39
CA LEU A 369 29.85 -38.78 22.90
C LEU A 369 29.30 -37.38 23.14
N PHE A 370 29.60 -36.89 24.34
CA PHE A 370 29.14 -35.66 24.95
C PHE A 370 29.25 -34.42 24.05
N SER A 371 28.19 -33.63 24.01
CA SER A 371 28.26 -32.17 23.92
C SER A 371 27.12 -31.61 24.75
N GLN A 372 27.48 -30.89 25.80
CA GLN A 372 26.57 -30.23 26.72
C GLN A 372 25.64 -29.29 25.94
N PRO A 373 24.33 -29.20 26.26
CA PRO A 373 23.53 -28.10 25.78
C PRO A 373 24.00 -26.85 26.53
N GLU A 374 24.72 -25.97 25.82
CA GLU A 374 24.96 -24.61 26.30
C GLU A 374 23.60 -24.00 26.69
N ALA A 375 23.45 -23.71 27.98
CA ALA A 375 22.32 -22.98 28.49
C ALA A 375 22.37 -21.57 27.89
N ILE A 376 21.57 -21.36 26.84
CA ILE A 376 21.33 -20.02 26.28
C ILE A 376 20.90 -19.11 27.45
N PRO A 377 21.58 -17.97 27.68
CA PRO A 377 21.26 -17.07 28.78
C PRO A 377 19.78 -16.68 28.76
N LEU A 378 19.13 -16.73 29.93
CA LEU A 378 17.71 -16.43 30.09
C LEU A 378 17.35 -15.03 29.58
N GLU A 379 18.30 -14.08 29.68
CA GLU A 379 18.22 -12.69 29.20
C GLU A 379 18.11 -12.56 27.67
N LEU A 380 18.62 -13.52 26.88
CA LEU A 380 18.51 -13.49 25.42
C LEU A 380 17.12 -13.93 24.93
N LYS A 381 16.38 -14.68 25.76
CA LYS A 381 15.02 -15.16 25.43
C LYS A 381 13.96 -14.11 25.71
N THR A 382 14.16 -13.25 26.71
CA THR A 382 13.24 -12.16 27.05
C THR A 382 13.23 -11.08 25.96
N SER A 383 14.39 -10.66 25.46
CA SER A 383 14.49 -9.61 24.43
C SER A 383 13.76 -9.93 23.12
N LYS A 384 13.73 -11.21 22.70
CA LYS A 384 13.03 -11.64 21.48
C LYS A 384 11.50 -11.69 21.64
N ALA A 385 11.01 -11.99 22.84
CA ALA A 385 9.58 -11.97 23.13
C ALA A 385 9.07 -10.53 23.18
N GLU A 386 9.82 -9.65 23.85
CA GLU A 386 9.55 -8.21 23.93
C GLU A 386 9.56 -7.53 22.56
N GLN A 387 10.52 -7.90 21.71
CA GLN A 387 10.56 -7.42 20.33
C GLN A 387 9.29 -7.78 19.56
N LYS A 388 8.85 -9.04 19.68
CA LYS A 388 7.62 -9.50 19.02
C LYS A 388 6.40 -8.75 19.54
N GLU A 389 6.34 -8.51 20.85
CA GLU A 389 5.27 -7.75 21.47
C GLU A 389 5.28 -6.29 20.98
N LEU A 390 6.44 -5.64 20.93
CA LEU A 390 6.57 -4.27 20.43
C LEU A 390 6.13 -4.15 18.97
N VAL A 391 6.60 -5.04 18.11
CA VAL A 391 6.21 -5.09 16.68
C VAL A 391 4.71 -5.31 16.55
N GLN A 392 4.12 -6.17 17.38
CA GLN A 392 2.68 -6.41 17.41
C GLN A 392 1.91 -5.15 17.82
N LEU A 393 2.35 -4.44 18.86
CA LEU A 393 1.72 -3.18 19.31
C LEU A 393 1.78 -2.11 18.21
N VAL A 394 2.94 -1.93 17.57
CA VAL A 394 3.12 -0.98 16.47
C VAL A 394 2.19 -1.31 15.31
N ARG A 395 2.06 -2.60 14.97
CA ARG A 395 1.14 -3.07 13.93
C ARG A 395 -0.32 -2.77 14.25
N ILE A 396 -0.75 -3.04 15.50
CA ILE A 396 -2.11 -2.75 15.95
C ILE A 396 -2.40 -1.25 15.86
N VAL A 397 -1.51 -0.40 16.41
CA VAL A 397 -1.67 1.06 16.37
C VAL A 397 -1.78 1.57 14.94
N ASN A 398 -0.88 1.14 14.05
CA ASN A 398 -0.89 1.55 12.65
C ASN A 398 -2.22 1.15 11.97
N ARG A 399 -2.66 -0.09 12.17
CA ARG A 399 -3.92 -0.58 11.61
C ARG A 399 -5.12 0.22 12.13
N SER A 400 -5.21 0.46 13.45
CA SER A 400 -6.29 1.27 14.03
C SER A 400 -6.33 2.69 13.46
N VAL A 401 -5.17 3.29 13.16
CA VAL A 401 -5.08 4.63 12.58
C VAL A 401 -5.61 4.64 11.16
N LEU A 402 -5.27 3.63 10.35
CA LEU A 402 -5.78 3.46 8.99
C LEU A 402 -7.30 3.25 8.99
N ASP A 403 -7.79 2.34 9.83
CA ASP A 403 -9.23 2.04 9.93
C ASP A 403 -10.02 3.27 10.40
N TYR A 404 -9.52 3.99 11.41
CA TYR A 404 -10.13 5.23 11.87
C TYR A 404 -10.10 6.33 10.81
N CYS A 405 -8.98 6.50 10.09
CA CYS A 405 -8.89 7.50 9.03
C CYS A 405 -9.86 7.18 7.90
N SER A 406 -9.90 5.93 7.45
CA SER A 406 -10.83 5.45 6.42
C SER A 406 -12.29 5.67 6.84
N TYR A 407 -12.67 5.25 8.05
CA TYR A 407 -14.01 5.48 8.58
C TYR A 407 -14.34 6.98 8.64
N SER A 408 -13.44 7.78 9.20
CA SER A 408 -13.67 9.21 9.38
C SER A 408 -13.64 10.01 8.07
N ASP A 409 -12.96 9.53 7.03
CA ASP A 409 -12.99 10.11 5.68
C ASP A 409 -14.29 9.74 4.93
N GLY A 410 -14.93 8.62 5.29
CA GLY A 410 -16.24 8.22 4.77
C GLY A 410 -17.44 9.04 5.29
N ILE A 411 -17.27 9.77 6.41
CA ILE A 411 -18.33 10.63 6.96
C ILE A 411 -18.29 12.01 6.31
N VAL A 412 -19.16 12.24 5.33
CA VAL A 412 -19.37 13.54 4.68
C VAL A 412 -20.65 14.17 5.23
N PHE A 413 -20.52 15.22 6.04
CA PHE A 413 -21.68 15.94 6.59
C PHE A 413 -22.13 17.11 5.70
N SER A 414 -21.19 17.71 4.96
CA SER A 414 -21.49 18.62 3.85
C SER A 414 -20.31 18.69 2.87
N LEU A 415 -20.57 19.21 1.65
CA LEU A 415 -19.57 19.48 0.61
C LEU A 415 -18.35 20.30 1.11
N PHE A 416 -18.49 21.05 2.21
CA PHE A 416 -17.44 21.92 2.75
C PHE A 416 -16.93 21.51 4.14
N HIS A 417 -17.48 20.46 4.75
CA HIS A 417 -17.09 20.05 6.10
C HIS A 417 -16.98 18.53 6.25
N ARG A 418 -15.73 18.05 6.33
CA ARG A 418 -15.43 16.67 6.73
C ARG A 418 -15.29 16.61 8.24
N HIS A 419 -16.16 15.87 8.92
CA HIS A 419 -16.02 15.62 10.35
C HIS A 419 -14.72 14.84 10.63
N GLY A 420 -14.13 15.08 11.80
CA GLY A 420 -13.00 14.29 12.30
C GLY A 420 -11.61 14.66 11.77
N SER A 421 -11.43 15.74 11.00
CA SER A 421 -10.11 16.16 10.48
C SER A 421 -9.07 16.35 11.61
N SER A 422 -9.48 16.96 12.72
CA SER A 422 -8.63 17.12 13.91
C SER A 422 -8.34 15.79 14.60
N GLY A 423 -9.30 14.86 14.62
CA GLY A 423 -9.12 13.52 15.13
C GLY A 423 -8.13 12.71 14.29
N ARG A 424 -8.26 12.74 12.95
CA ARG A 424 -7.34 12.09 12.01
C ARG A 424 -5.92 12.63 12.16
N ARG A 425 -5.77 13.95 12.29
CA ARG A 425 -4.45 14.57 12.55
C ARG A 425 -3.83 14.07 13.86
N ARG A 426 -4.60 13.96 14.95
CA ARG A 426 -4.10 13.43 16.23
C ARG A 426 -3.76 11.94 16.16
N ALA A 427 -4.58 11.14 15.50
CA ALA A 427 -4.34 9.70 15.32
C ALA A 427 -3.06 9.45 14.52
N ARG A 428 -2.90 10.16 13.39
CA ARG A 428 -1.68 10.14 12.58
C ARG A 428 -0.46 10.61 13.38
N LYS A 429 -0.56 11.73 14.09
CA LYS A 429 0.55 12.23 14.93
C LYS A 429 0.98 11.17 15.95
N PHE A 430 0.01 10.56 16.65
CA PHE A 430 0.28 9.47 17.59
C PHE A 430 0.97 8.29 16.92
N ASN A 431 0.47 7.83 15.76
CA ASN A 431 1.09 6.73 15.01
C ASN A 431 2.56 7.01 14.69
N GLY A 432 2.85 8.22 14.18
CA GLY A 432 4.20 8.62 13.82
C GLY A 432 5.15 8.74 15.02
N GLU A 433 4.64 9.13 16.19
CA GLU A 433 5.41 9.11 17.43
C GLU A 433 5.61 7.69 17.95
N PHE A 434 4.58 6.84 17.88
CA PHE A 434 4.58 5.46 18.37
C PHE A 434 5.47 4.53 17.53
N CYS A 435 5.50 4.70 16.21
CA CYS A 435 6.33 3.90 15.31
C CYS A 435 7.85 4.14 15.51
N LYS A 436 8.26 5.18 16.25
CA LYS A 436 9.67 5.41 16.58
C LYS A 436 10.23 4.33 17.52
N PHE A 437 9.40 3.65 18.30
CA PHE A 437 9.88 2.56 19.15
C PHE A 437 10.38 1.36 18.33
N ASP A 438 9.76 1.06 17.19
CA ASP A 438 10.23 0.01 16.26
C ASP A 438 11.60 0.37 15.65
N TYR A 439 11.81 1.66 15.40
CA TYR A 439 13.06 2.21 14.87
C TYR A 439 14.22 2.17 15.86
N GLU A 440 14.00 2.63 17.08
CA GLU A 440 15.02 2.64 18.13
C GLU A 440 15.47 1.21 18.45
N PHE A 441 14.54 0.26 18.44
CA PHE A 441 14.83 -1.16 18.60
C PHE A 441 15.71 -1.72 17.47
N SER A 442 15.41 -1.38 16.22
CA SER A 442 16.12 -1.89 15.04
C SER A 442 17.56 -1.37 14.92
N LYS A 443 17.87 -0.19 15.48
CA LYS A 443 19.20 0.44 15.38
C LYS A 443 20.21 -0.07 16.41
N ALA A 444 19.74 -0.64 17.53
CA ALA A 444 20.60 -1.00 18.67
C ALA A 444 21.29 -2.37 18.56
N GLY A 445 21.21 -3.07 17.43
CA GLY A 445 21.87 -4.37 17.26
C GLY A 445 21.41 -5.46 18.24
N GLY A 446 20.27 -5.26 18.91
CA GLY A 446 19.67 -6.21 19.84
C GLY A 446 20.30 -6.29 21.24
N GLU A 447 21.35 -5.53 21.56
CA GLU A 447 22.09 -5.75 22.82
C GLU A 447 21.91 -4.71 23.92
N PHE A 448 21.37 -3.52 23.67
CA PHE A 448 21.07 -2.58 24.76
C PHE A 448 19.80 -1.79 24.42
N PHE A 449 18.85 -1.70 25.36
CA PHE A 449 17.60 -0.90 25.37
C PHE A 449 16.26 -1.57 25.00
N SER A 450 16.14 -2.90 24.81
CA SER A 450 14.86 -3.55 24.45
C SER A 450 13.73 -3.33 25.48
N GLU A 451 14.04 -3.51 26.76
CA GLU A 451 13.07 -3.41 27.86
C GLU A 451 12.56 -1.99 28.02
N MET A 452 13.46 -1.00 27.89
CA MET A 452 13.11 0.41 28.06
C MET A 452 12.20 0.91 26.92
N SER A 453 12.43 0.48 25.67
CA SER A 453 11.59 0.85 24.54
C SER A 453 10.19 0.23 24.60
N LEU A 454 10.06 -1.03 25.01
CA LEU A 454 8.74 -1.67 25.18
C LEU A 454 7.97 -1.02 26.34
N ALA A 455 8.61 -0.81 27.49
CA ALA A 455 7.98 -0.15 28.63
C ALA A 455 7.50 1.28 28.27
N GLN A 456 8.34 2.06 27.59
CA GLN A 456 7.98 3.40 27.12
C GLN A 456 6.83 3.36 26.10
N ALA A 457 6.81 2.39 25.18
CA ALA A 457 5.71 2.21 24.23
C ALA A 457 4.39 1.91 24.96
N LYS A 458 4.41 0.99 25.94
CA LYS A 458 3.25 0.66 26.77
C LYS A 458 2.75 1.89 27.54
N THR A 459 3.65 2.64 28.18
CA THR A 459 3.29 3.89 28.88
C THR A 459 2.70 4.93 27.92
N MET A 460 3.30 5.13 26.74
CA MET A 460 2.81 6.07 25.75
C MET A 460 1.40 5.68 25.25
N LEU A 461 1.16 4.38 25.06
CA LEU A 461 -0.15 3.86 24.66
C LEU A 461 -1.23 4.15 25.70
N ILE A 462 -0.95 3.82 26.97
CA ILE A 462 -1.88 4.08 28.09
C ILE A 462 -2.11 5.58 28.26
N HIS A 463 -1.06 6.40 28.20
CA HIS A 463 -1.20 7.85 28.29
C HIS A 463 -2.10 8.41 27.18
N TYR A 464 -1.90 7.96 25.94
CA TYR A 464 -2.73 8.37 24.81
C TYR A 464 -4.21 7.99 25.00
N LEU A 465 -4.45 6.75 25.44
CA LEU A 465 -5.79 6.21 25.69
C LEU A 465 -6.46 6.87 26.89
N SER A 466 -5.73 7.35 27.89
CA SER A 466 -6.26 8.03 29.07
C SER A 466 -6.56 9.51 28.84
N ASP A 467 -5.80 10.20 27.98
CA ASP A 467 -5.96 11.64 27.77
C ASP A 467 -7.22 11.99 26.95
N SER A 468 -8.17 12.66 27.61
CA SER A 468 -9.41 13.16 27.01
C SER A 468 -9.21 14.16 25.87
N LYS A 469 -8.04 14.84 25.81
CA LYS A 469 -7.69 15.76 24.72
C LYS A 469 -7.50 15.03 23.38
N ASN A 470 -7.20 13.73 23.41
CA ASN A 470 -7.04 12.93 22.20
C ASN A 470 -8.36 12.60 21.51
N GLY A 471 -9.49 12.76 22.20
CA GLY A 471 -10.82 12.62 21.62
C GLY A 471 -11.83 12.09 22.62
N ARG A 472 -13.11 12.09 22.24
CA ARG A 472 -14.17 11.43 23.02
C ARG A 472 -14.03 9.90 22.93
N THR A 473 -14.86 9.18 23.66
CA THR A 473 -14.89 7.71 23.71
C THR A 473 -16.15 7.13 23.06
N HIS A 474 -16.71 7.80 22.04
CA HIS A 474 -17.80 7.25 21.22
C HIS A 474 -17.36 6.01 20.44
N PRO A 475 -18.27 5.14 19.95
CA PRO A 475 -17.91 3.86 19.32
C PRO A 475 -16.85 3.98 18.22
N HIS A 476 -16.90 5.03 17.41
CA HIS A 476 -15.97 5.23 16.30
C HIS A 476 -15.00 6.39 16.53
N SER A 477 -14.74 6.76 17.78
CA SER A 477 -13.61 7.61 18.08
C SER A 477 -12.32 6.80 17.99
N PHE A 478 -11.23 7.46 17.61
CA PHE A 478 -9.93 6.77 17.51
C PHE A 478 -9.53 6.07 18.81
N ARG A 479 -9.76 6.70 19.97
CA ARG A 479 -9.48 6.10 21.29
C ARG A 479 -10.23 4.78 21.50
N THR A 480 -11.52 4.75 21.15
CA THR A 480 -12.36 3.55 21.29
C THR A 480 -11.97 2.47 20.29
N MET A 481 -11.72 2.84 19.03
CA MET A 481 -11.26 1.89 18.01
C MET A 481 -9.90 1.29 18.36
N LEU A 482 -8.97 2.11 18.85
CA LEU A 482 -7.65 1.65 19.28
C LEU A 482 -7.76 0.70 20.47
N LEU A 483 -8.52 1.06 21.51
CA LEU A 483 -8.72 0.17 22.67
C LEU A 483 -9.41 -1.15 22.25
N HIS A 484 -10.41 -1.08 21.36
CA HIS A 484 -11.04 -2.27 20.79
C HIS A 484 -10.04 -3.18 20.11
N GLU A 485 -9.23 -2.66 19.18
CA GLU A 485 -8.22 -3.46 18.49
C GLU A 485 -7.21 -4.08 19.47
N LEU A 486 -6.79 -3.37 20.51
CA LEU A 486 -5.89 -3.89 21.52
C LEU A 486 -6.51 -5.04 22.32
N LEU A 487 -7.76 -4.90 22.77
CA LEU A 487 -8.47 -5.94 23.51
C LEU A 487 -8.72 -7.19 22.64
N THR A 488 -9.10 -7.01 21.38
CA THR A 488 -9.36 -8.13 20.48
C THR A 488 -8.07 -8.84 20.06
N ASN A 489 -7.02 -8.11 19.71
CA ASN A 489 -5.79 -8.72 19.19
C ASN A 489 -4.83 -9.23 20.27
N LEU A 490 -4.84 -8.65 21.49
CA LEU A 490 -3.94 -9.06 22.57
C LEU A 490 -4.60 -9.97 23.60
N LEU A 491 -5.88 -9.73 23.91
CA LEU A 491 -6.63 -10.47 24.93
C LEU A 491 -7.69 -11.41 24.35
N ASN A 492 -7.85 -11.43 23.02
CA ASN A 492 -8.86 -12.22 22.32
C ASN A 492 -10.30 -11.92 22.82
N TYR A 493 -10.54 -10.68 23.24
CA TYR A 493 -11.87 -10.24 23.66
C TYR A 493 -12.77 -10.06 22.44
N LYS A 494 -13.92 -10.75 22.45
CA LYS A 494 -15.00 -10.55 21.48
C LYS A 494 -15.95 -9.49 22.01
N ILE A 495 -15.60 -8.22 21.80
CA ILE A 495 -16.35 -7.07 22.29
C ILE A 495 -16.62 -6.09 21.15
N THR A 496 -17.81 -5.50 21.09
CA THR A 496 -18.16 -4.52 20.06
C THR A 496 -17.65 -3.12 20.41
N LEU A 497 -17.44 -2.27 19.41
CA LEU A 497 -17.11 -0.84 19.62
C LEU A 497 -18.14 -0.11 20.52
N LYS A 498 -19.41 -0.50 20.47
CA LYS A 498 -20.47 0.06 21.32
C LYS A 498 -20.27 -0.31 22.79
N GLU A 499 -19.91 -1.56 23.05
CA GLU A 499 -19.60 -2.05 24.39
C GLU A 499 -18.30 -1.45 24.92
N VAL A 500 -17.27 -1.32 24.06
CA VAL A 500 -16.02 -0.62 24.43
C VAL A 500 -16.31 0.84 24.78
N SER A 501 -17.09 1.55 23.96
CA SER A 501 -17.50 2.93 24.24
C SER A 501 -18.23 3.09 25.57
N LYS A 502 -19.20 2.20 25.85
CA LYS A 502 -20.01 2.23 27.08
C LYS A 502 -19.18 1.93 28.33
N ASN A 503 -18.20 1.03 28.22
CA ASN A 503 -17.40 0.55 29.36
C ASN A 503 -15.94 1.05 29.30
N TYR A 504 -15.68 2.14 28.57
CA TYR A 504 -14.33 2.54 28.18
C TYR A 504 -13.36 2.63 29.36
N SER A 505 -13.75 3.33 30.43
CA SER A 505 -12.89 3.53 31.60
C SER A 505 -12.53 2.21 32.31
N ASN A 506 -13.49 1.29 32.43
CA ASN A 506 -13.29 0.00 33.10
C ASN A 506 -12.39 -0.91 32.25
N LEU A 507 -12.63 -0.93 30.93
CA LEU A 507 -11.83 -1.72 30.00
C LEU A 507 -10.41 -1.18 29.87
N LEU A 508 -10.24 0.15 29.90
CA LEU A 508 -8.92 0.78 29.90
C LEU A 508 -8.15 0.46 31.19
N ALA A 509 -8.81 0.48 32.35
CA ALA A 509 -8.19 0.10 33.62
C ALA A 509 -7.73 -1.37 33.59
N ALA A 510 -8.60 -2.29 33.17
CA ALA A 510 -8.25 -3.71 33.03
C ALA A 510 -7.12 -3.93 32.01
N PHE A 511 -7.13 -3.19 30.90
CA PHE A 511 -6.06 -3.24 29.91
C PHE A 511 -4.74 -2.68 30.46
N GLN A 512 -4.78 -1.62 31.26
CA GLN A 512 -3.60 -1.06 31.91
C GLN A 512 -2.96 -2.06 32.88
N GLU A 513 -3.76 -2.71 33.73
CA GLU A 513 -3.29 -3.76 34.65
C GLU A 513 -2.65 -4.94 33.91
N PHE A 514 -3.20 -5.32 32.76
CA PHE A 514 -2.61 -6.36 31.91
C PHE A 514 -1.29 -5.91 31.27
N LEU A 515 -1.27 -4.69 30.72
CA LEU A 515 -0.15 -4.23 29.90
C LEU A 515 1.07 -3.83 30.74
N ILE A 516 0.81 -3.22 31.90
CA ILE A 516 1.80 -2.79 32.89
C ILE A 516 1.40 -3.43 34.23
N PRO A 517 1.67 -4.73 34.44
CA PRO A 517 1.40 -5.34 35.74
C PRO A 517 2.17 -4.57 36.80
N ASP A 518 1.50 -4.19 37.89
CA ASP A 518 2.16 -3.58 39.04
C ASP A 518 3.30 -4.51 39.46
N VAL A 519 4.53 -4.11 39.19
CA VAL A 519 5.71 -4.73 39.77
C VAL A 519 5.66 -4.32 41.23
N GLY A 520 4.89 -5.07 42.02
CA GLY A 520 4.85 -4.90 43.46
C GLY A 520 6.29 -4.88 43.93
N TYR A 521 6.70 -3.75 44.52
CA TYR A 521 7.91 -3.65 45.32
C TYR A 521 7.81 -4.71 46.43
N GLN A 522 8.24 -5.93 46.14
CA GLN A 522 8.61 -6.94 47.10
C GLN A 522 10.13 -7.11 47.03
N TYR A 523 10.83 -6.04 47.42
CA TYR A 523 12.12 -6.19 48.10
C TYR A 523 11.85 -5.89 49.57
N ASN A 524 11.65 -6.96 50.35
CA ASN A 524 11.93 -6.98 51.78
C ASN A 524 13.13 -7.89 51.99
#